data_AF-A0A2X0RFI0-F1
#
_entry.id   AF-A0A2X0RFI0-F1
#
_cell.length_a   1.000
_cell.length_b   1.000
_cell.length_c   1.000
_cell.angle_alpha   90.00
_cell.angle_beta   90.00
_cell.angle_gamma   90.00
#
_symmetry.space_group_name_H-M   'P 1'
#
loop_
_entity.id
_entity.type
_entity.pdbx_description
1 polymer ?
#
loop_
_entity_poly.entity_id
_entity_poly.type
_entity_poly.pdbx_seq_one_letter_code
_entity_poly.pdbx_strand_id
1 'polypeptide(L)' 'MRDLKTCLGVGTQCGKCACHAREILNETLAESRQDCIISH' A
#
# COMPACT_ATOMS: atom_id res chain seq x y z
N MET A 1 2.93 -3.73 3.08
CA MET A 1 1.97 -4.84 3.31
C MET A 1 1.96 -5.36 4.74
N ARG A 2 3.11 -5.52 5.42
CA ARG A 2 3.14 -5.95 6.83
C ARG A 2 2.33 -4.99 7.72
N ASP A 3 2.66 -3.71 7.67
CA ASP A 3 1.98 -2.70 8.51
C ASP A 3 0.52 -2.52 8.09
N LEU A 4 0.23 -2.55 6.78
CA LEU A 4 -1.14 -2.52 6.27
C LEU A 4 -2.00 -3.66 6.83
N LYS A 5 -1.42 -4.87 6.97
CA LYS A 5 -2.09 -6.02 7.59
C LYS A 5 -2.28 -5.83 9.09
N THR A 6 -1.24 -5.42 9.81
CA THR A 6 -1.27 -5.27 11.27
C THR A 6 -2.17 -4.14 11.72
N CYS A 7 -2.16 -3.00 11.01
CA CYS A 7 -2.88 -1.80 11.42
C CYS A 7 -4.33 -1.78 10.90
N LEU A 8 -4.60 -2.31 9.70
CA LEU A 8 -5.92 -2.20 9.05
C LEU A 8 -6.60 -3.56 8.78
N GLY A 9 -5.94 -4.68 9.09
CA GLY A 9 -6.52 -6.02 8.85
C GLY A 9 -6.68 -6.39 7.37
N VAL A 10 -6.06 -5.67 6.44
CA VAL A 10 -6.26 -5.91 5.00
C VAL A 10 -5.75 -7.28 4.59
N GLY A 11 -6.64 -8.13 4.09
CA GLY A 11 -6.29 -9.49 3.64
C GLY A 11 -6.12 -10.51 4.76
N THR A 12 -6.62 -10.26 5.98
CA THR A 12 -6.57 -11.21 7.10
C THR A 12 -7.73 -12.22 7.14
N GLN A 13 -8.84 -11.95 6.43
CA GLN A 13 -9.97 -12.88 6.32
C GLN A 13 -9.75 -13.86 5.15
N CYS A 14 -10.46 -13.70 4.03
CA CYS A 14 -10.40 -14.63 2.89
C CYS A 14 -9.17 -14.43 1.99
N GLY A 15 -8.35 -13.39 2.24
CA GLY A 15 -7.11 -13.11 1.52
C GLY A 15 -7.24 -12.68 0.05
N LYS A 16 -8.44 -12.75 -0.55
CA LYS A 16 -8.65 -12.45 -1.99
C LYS A 16 -8.20 -11.04 -2.40
N CYS A 17 -8.35 -10.06 -1.51
CA CYS A 17 -7.93 -8.68 -1.76
C CYS A 17 -6.42 -8.45 -1.59
N ALA A 18 -5.64 -9.43 -1.11
CA ALA A 18 -4.24 -9.21 -0.72
C ALA A 18 -3.31 -8.84 -1.89
N CYS A 19 -3.56 -9.37 -3.09
CA CYS A 19 -2.80 -9.00 -4.29
C CYS A 19 -3.12 -7.57 -4.70
N HIS A 20 -4.40 -7.25 -4.86
CA HIS A 20 -4.83 -5.92 -5.28
C HIS A 20 -4.44 -4.82 -4.28
N ALA A 21 -4.56 -5.08 -2.97
CA ALA A 21 -4.10 -4.15 -1.93
C ALA A 21 -2.59 -3.89 -1.97
N ARG A 22 -1.79 -4.84 -2.47
CA ARG A 22 -0.35 -4.67 -2.63
C ARG A 22 -0.01 -3.81 -3.84
N GLU A 23 -0.75 -3.97 -4.94
CA GLU A 23 -0.62 -3.14 -6.14
C GLU A 23 -0.86 -1.67 -5.79
N ILE A 24 -2.02 -1.36 -5.20
CA ILE A 24 -2.37 0.00 -4.77
C ILE A 24 -1.33 0.56 -3.79
N LEU A 25 -0.91 -0.23 -2.80
CA LEU A 25 0.11 0.23 -1.86
C LEU A 25 1.43 0.59 -2.57
N ASN A 26 1.85 -0.20 -3.56
CA ASN A 26 3.08 0.07 -4.30
C ASN A 26 2.95 1.31 -5.18
N GLU A 27 1.80 1.50 -5.84
CA GLU A 27 1.47 2.69 -6.64
C GLU A 27 1.51 3.94 -5.77
N THR A 28 0.77 3.97 -4.66
CA THR A 28 0.75 5.12 -3.75
C THR A 28 2.13 5.43 -3.17
N LEU A 29 2.93 4.41 -2.80
CA LEU A 29 4.30 4.64 -2.33
C LEU A 29 5.22 5.18 -3.43
N ALA A 30 4.99 4.83 -4.70
CA ALA A 30 5.74 5.38 -5.83
C ALA A 30 5.35 6.84 -6.09
N GLU A 31 4.06 7.17 -6.02
CA GLU A 31 3.53 8.54 -6.13
C GLU A 31 4.04 9.43 -4.99
N SER A 32 3.95 8.97 -3.73
CA SER A 32 4.46 9.74 -2.58
C SER A 32 5.96 10.00 -2.65
N ARG A 33 6.73 9.12 -3.31
CA ARG A 33 8.15 9.39 -3.59
C ARG A 33 8.34 10.48 -4.65
N GLN A 34 7.43 10.62 -5.62
CA GLN A 34 7.46 11.68 -6.63
C GLN A 34 7.08 13.04 -6.04
N ASP A 35 6.13 13.09 -5.10
CA ASP A 35 5.75 14.33 -4.40
C ASP A 35 6.93 14.95 -3.61
N CYS A 36 7.83 14.11 -3.11
CA CYS A 36 9.06 14.58 -2.45
C CYS A 36 10.08 15.20 -3.43
N ILE A 37 10.05 14.83 -4.72
CA ILE A 37 11.00 15.35 -5.73
C ILE A 37 10.59 16.75 -6.21
N ILE A 38 9.30 17.07 -6.23
CA ILE A 38 8.79 18.37 -6.71
C ILE A 38 8.79 19.45 -5.61
N SER A 39 9.02 19.08 -4.34
CA SER A 39 9.06 20.02 -3.21
C SER A 39 10.43 20.72 -2.99
N HIS A 40 11.26 20.88 -4.02
CA HIS A 40 12.52 21.66 -3.94
C HIS A 40 12.47 22.93 -4.79
#